data_AF-A0A1Q7C488-F1
#
_entry.id   AF-A0A1Q7C488-F1
#
_cell.length_a   1.000
_cell.length_b   1.000
_cell.length_c   1.000
_cell.angle_alpha   90.00
_cell.angle_beta   90.00
_cell.angle_gamma   90.00
#
_symmetry.space_group_name_H-M   'P 1'
#
loop_
_entity.id
_entity.type
_entity.pdbx_description
1 polymer ?
#
loop_
_entity_poly.entity_id
_entity_poly.type
_entity_poly.pdbx_seq_one_letter_code
_entity_poly.pdbx_strand_id
1 'polypeptide(L)'
;MTAFRVTERSIATNVLVGLQGNLDRMGSLQEQLSSGKQFAKPSDSPAGATAAMQYRGEMARAQAIAAEVDQIRQTSMGLANTKYGDRPVFGGTTASSAAYDAAGNYLGDTGAVQRTVGDNVKVQVGVPGSDAFGTGSTQLFTVMADISNDLRTNPSALSGDLDRLDTATTTLKFVQSTVGARYNQLTQMQQLASDRTDALTAQLSNVEDIDLPKTITEMQLQQTAYQAALSAGAKVVQPSLVDFLR
;
A
#
# COMPACT_ATOMS: atom_id res chain seq x y z
N MET A 1 -45.38 87.12 27.04
CA MET A 1 -45.61 85.71 26.68
C MET A 1 -44.51 85.25 25.74
N THR A 2 -43.71 84.32 26.22
CA THR A 2 -42.59 83.64 25.58
C THR A 2 -43.06 82.65 24.52
N ALA A 3 -42.81 82.89 23.23
CA ALA A 3 -43.22 81.94 22.17
C ALA A 3 -42.25 81.76 20.98
N PHE A 4 -41.05 82.36 20.98
CA PHE A 4 -40.13 82.29 19.82
C PHE A 4 -38.73 81.71 20.06
N ARG A 5 -38.43 81.19 21.28
CA ARG A 5 -37.10 80.60 21.59
C ARG A 5 -37.00 79.08 21.42
N VAL A 6 -38.09 78.41 21.00
CA VAL A 6 -38.13 76.96 20.82
C VAL A 6 -37.58 76.56 19.44
N THR A 7 -37.73 77.41 18.43
CA THR A 7 -37.38 77.12 17.03
C THR A 7 -35.88 77.24 16.74
N GLU A 8 -35.18 78.25 17.25
CA GLU A 8 -33.73 78.35 17.09
C GLU A 8 -33.00 77.24 17.85
N ARG A 9 -33.48 76.89 19.05
CA ARG A 9 -32.93 75.78 19.84
C ARG A 9 -33.24 74.43 19.19
N SER A 10 -34.41 74.25 18.58
CA SER A 10 -34.74 73.02 17.86
C SER A 10 -33.98 72.88 16.54
N ILE A 11 -33.77 73.96 15.78
CA ILE A 11 -32.95 73.95 14.56
C ILE A 11 -31.49 73.65 14.89
N ALA A 12 -30.92 74.31 15.90
CA ALA A 12 -29.56 74.02 16.35
C ALA A 12 -29.42 72.57 16.86
N THR A 13 -30.43 72.06 17.58
CA THR A 13 -30.46 70.65 18.03
C THR A 13 -30.59 69.68 16.85
N ASN A 14 -31.43 69.98 15.85
CA ASN A 14 -31.60 69.15 14.66
C ASN A 14 -30.35 69.12 13.77
N VAL A 15 -29.65 70.25 13.66
CA VAL A 15 -28.37 70.33 12.94
C VAL A 15 -27.28 69.56 13.69
N LEU A 16 -27.21 69.67 15.02
CA LEU A 16 -26.26 68.90 15.83
C LEU A 16 -26.55 67.41 15.80
N VAL A 17 -27.83 67.00 15.90
CA VAL A 17 -28.25 65.59 15.74
C VAL A 17 -27.94 65.08 14.33
N GLY A 18 -28.14 65.91 13.31
CA GLY A 18 -27.78 65.59 11.93
C GLY A 18 -26.27 65.44 11.70
N LEU A 19 -25.46 66.36 12.26
CA LEU A 19 -24.00 66.30 12.21
C LEU A 19 -23.46 65.10 12.98
N GLN A 20 -24.01 64.81 14.16
CA GLN A 20 -23.65 63.66 14.96
C GLN A 20 -23.97 62.36 14.23
N GLY A 21 -25.18 62.26 13.63
CA GLY A 21 -25.54 61.12 12.78
C GLY A 21 -24.75 61.03 11.46
N ASN A 22 -24.12 62.12 11.01
CA ASN A 22 -23.20 62.09 9.86
C ASN A 22 -21.79 61.64 10.29
N LEU A 23 -21.30 62.10 11.44
CA LEU A 23 -20.03 61.66 12.02
C LEU A 23 -20.05 60.16 12.34
N ASP A 24 -21.15 59.64 12.89
CA ASP A 24 -21.32 58.21 13.17
C ASP A 24 -21.29 57.36 11.88
N ARG A 25 -21.93 57.85 10.82
CA ARG A 25 -21.88 57.21 9.48
C ARG A 25 -20.49 57.29 8.85
N MET A 26 -19.79 58.39 9.04
CA MET A 26 -18.42 58.56 8.54
C MET A 26 -17.45 57.64 9.28
N GLY A 27 -17.64 57.45 10.59
CA GLY A 27 -16.88 56.51 11.41
C GLY A 27 -17.09 55.06 10.97
N SER A 28 -18.34 54.65 10.74
CA SER A 28 -18.62 53.28 10.28
C SER A 28 -18.12 53.02 8.86
N LEU A 29 -18.19 54.01 7.95
CA LEU A 29 -17.58 53.91 6.62
C LEU A 29 -16.05 53.83 6.70
N GLN A 30 -15.41 54.60 7.58
CA GLN A 30 -13.97 54.52 7.80
C GLN A 30 -13.56 53.17 8.39
N GLU A 31 -14.37 52.58 9.27
CA GLU A 31 -14.18 51.24 9.81
C GLU A 31 -14.38 50.15 8.73
N GLN A 32 -15.37 50.29 7.84
CA GLN A 32 -15.55 49.40 6.68
C GLN A 32 -14.39 49.52 5.69
N LEU A 33 -13.92 50.74 5.42
CA LEU A 33 -12.75 50.99 4.57
C LEU A 33 -11.47 50.42 5.17
N SER A 34 -11.28 50.57 6.49
CA SER A 34 -10.11 50.04 7.19
C SER A 34 -10.16 48.52 7.36
N SER A 35 -11.36 47.92 7.50
CA SER A 35 -11.51 46.47 7.70
C SER A 35 -11.66 45.70 6.39
N GLY A 36 -12.05 46.35 5.30
CA GLY A 36 -12.37 45.73 4.02
C GLY A 36 -13.58 44.78 4.08
N LYS A 37 -14.33 44.75 5.19
CA LYS A 37 -15.46 43.85 5.41
C LYS A 37 -16.77 44.62 5.39
N GLN A 38 -17.79 44.04 4.76
CA GLN A 38 -19.12 44.64 4.64
C GLN A 38 -19.87 44.73 5.98
N PHE A 39 -19.48 43.93 6.98
CA PHE A 39 -20.00 43.97 8.35
C PHE A 39 -18.90 43.54 9.33
N ALA A 40 -18.84 44.17 10.50
CA ALA A 40 -17.81 43.91 11.52
C ALA A 40 -18.37 43.08 12.68
N LYS A 41 -19.65 43.28 13.02
CA LYS A 41 -20.33 42.61 14.14
C LYS A 41 -21.57 41.86 13.64
N PRO A 42 -21.96 40.75 14.31
CA PRO A 42 -23.20 40.05 13.99
C PRO A 42 -24.46 40.92 14.09
N SER A 43 -24.40 41.99 14.89
CA SER A 43 -25.46 43.00 15.01
C SER A 43 -25.66 43.83 13.73
N ASP A 44 -24.63 43.99 12.89
CA ASP A 44 -24.69 44.86 11.70
C ASP A 44 -25.50 44.20 10.57
N SER A 45 -25.51 42.87 10.52
CA SER A 45 -26.38 42.08 9.63
C SER A 45 -26.50 40.66 10.17
N PRO A 46 -27.62 40.30 10.84
CA PRO A 46 -27.84 38.95 11.32
C PRO A 46 -27.81 37.91 10.20
N ALA A 47 -28.42 38.20 9.04
CA ALA A 47 -28.45 37.30 7.89
C ALA A 47 -27.05 37.11 7.24
N GLY A 48 -26.28 38.19 7.11
CA GLY A 48 -24.90 38.13 6.62
C GLY A 48 -23.98 37.38 7.58
N ALA A 49 -24.17 37.57 8.89
CA ALA A 49 -23.45 36.85 9.93
C ALA A 49 -23.78 35.35 9.92
N THR A 50 -25.05 34.96 9.75
CA THR A 50 -25.43 33.54 9.63
C THR A 50 -24.85 32.89 8.39
N ALA A 51 -24.89 33.55 7.23
CA ALA A 51 -24.31 33.04 5.99
C ALA A 51 -22.78 32.89 6.12
N ALA A 52 -22.10 33.90 6.67
CA ALA A 52 -20.66 33.82 6.90
C ALA A 52 -20.28 32.71 7.90
N MET A 53 -21.09 32.46 8.93
CA MET A 53 -20.89 31.33 9.84
C MET A 53 -21.07 29.99 9.12
N GLN A 54 -22.09 29.86 8.27
CA GLN A 54 -22.31 28.66 7.46
C GLN A 54 -21.13 28.39 6.53
N TYR A 55 -20.70 29.38 5.73
CA TYR A 55 -19.55 29.25 4.84
C TYR A 55 -18.25 28.94 5.60
N ARG A 56 -18.02 29.55 6.77
CA ARG A 56 -16.87 29.20 7.63
C ARG A 56 -16.95 27.77 8.12
N GLY A 57 -18.13 27.29 8.48
CA GLY A 57 -18.37 25.90 8.85
C GLY A 57 -18.08 24.95 7.69
N GLU A 58 -18.54 25.27 6.48
CA GLU A 58 -18.26 24.50 5.27
C GLU A 58 -16.77 24.47 4.94
N MET A 59 -16.08 25.62 4.99
CA MET A 59 -14.63 25.70 4.78
C MET A 59 -13.87 24.90 5.84
N ALA A 60 -14.27 24.97 7.11
CA ALA A 60 -13.64 24.20 8.18
C ALA A 60 -13.82 22.69 7.98
N ARG A 61 -15.00 22.24 7.54
CA ARG A 61 -15.25 20.84 7.18
C ARG A 61 -14.40 20.39 6.00
N ALA A 62 -14.34 21.20 4.95
CA ALA A 62 -13.53 20.91 3.77
C ALA A 62 -12.03 20.83 4.12
N GLN A 63 -11.53 21.74 4.97
CA GLN A 63 -10.16 21.69 5.48
C GLN A 63 -9.86 20.42 6.27
N ALA A 64 -10.81 19.96 7.10
CA ALA A 64 -10.66 18.72 7.87
C ALA A 64 -10.59 17.49 6.95
N ILE A 65 -11.49 17.40 5.95
CA ILE A 65 -11.47 16.31 4.97
C ILE A 65 -10.18 16.34 4.15
N ALA A 66 -9.74 17.51 3.71
CA ALA A 66 -8.49 17.63 2.95
C ALA A 66 -7.27 17.17 3.77
N ALA A 67 -7.23 17.48 5.08
CA ALA A 67 -6.19 16.98 5.98
C ALA A 67 -6.22 15.44 6.14
N GLU A 68 -7.42 14.85 6.15
CA GLU A 68 -7.57 13.39 6.15
C GLU A 68 -7.05 12.77 4.85
N VAL A 69 -7.39 13.35 3.69
CA VAL A 69 -6.88 12.91 2.39
C VAL A 69 -5.35 13.00 2.33
N ASP A 70 -4.76 14.07 2.86
CA ASP A 70 -3.29 14.20 2.96
C ASP A 70 -2.67 13.08 3.78
N GLN A 71 -3.29 12.71 4.90
CA GLN A 71 -2.81 11.63 5.77
C GLN A 71 -2.92 10.26 5.09
N ILE A 72 -4.02 9.99 4.39
CA ILE A 72 -4.19 8.77 3.61
C ILE A 72 -3.14 8.72 2.50
N ARG A 73 -2.87 9.85 1.83
CA ARG A 73 -1.84 9.95 0.78
C ARG A 73 -0.46 9.63 1.31
N GLN A 74 -0.09 10.16 2.47
CA GLN A 74 1.20 9.86 3.11
C GLN A 74 1.30 8.38 3.50
N THR A 75 0.23 7.82 4.05
CA THR A 75 0.19 6.40 4.46
C THR A 75 0.29 5.48 3.24
N SER A 76 -0.41 5.79 2.15
CA SER A 76 -0.36 5.02 0.90
C SER A 76 1.00 5.12 0.22
N MET A 77 1.65 6.29 0.26
CA MET A 77 3.04 6.45 -0.20
C MET A 77 4.02 5.63 0.65
N GLY A 78 3.81 5.57 1.97
CA GLY A 78 4.59 4.71 2.86
C GLY A 78 4.48 3.24 2.45
N LEU A 79 3.25 2.78 2.16
CA LEU A 79 3.01 1.42 1.67
C LEU A 79 3.61 1.18 0.28
N ALA A 80 3.54 2.16 -0.62
CA ALA A 80 4.17 2.08 -1.95
C ALA A 80 5.71 2.07 -1.89
N ASN A 81 6.30 2.55 -0.79
CA ASN A 81 7.72 2.46 -0.50
C ASN A 81 8.12 1.24 0.33
N THR A 82 7.22 0.25 0.49
CA THR A 82 7.54 -1.02 1.17
C THR A 82 8.72 -1.71 0.49
N LYS A 83 9.66 -2.19 1.30
CA LYS A 83 10.88 -2.86 0.86
C LYS A 83 10.84 -4.34 1.18
N TYR A 84 11.45 -5.14 0.31
CA TYR A 84 11.75 -6.54 0.56
C TYR A 84 13.27 -6.71 0.51
N GLY A 85 13.89 -6.90 1.68
CA GLY A 85 15.33 -6.67 1.86
C GLY A 85 15.66 -5.20 1.63
N ASP A 86 16.74 -4.92 0.90
CA ASP A 86 17.16 -3.55 0.58
C ASP A 86 16.49 -2.95 -0.66
N ARG A 87 15.54 -3.68 -1.27
CA ARG A 87 14.94 -3.30 -2.56
C ARG A 87 13.48 -2.88 -2.41
N PRO A 88 13.06 -1.72 -2.94
CA PRO A 88 11.65 -1.33 -2.97
C PRO A 88 10.85 -2.25 -3.88
N VAL A 89 9.72 -2.78 -3.39
CA VAL A 89 8.89 -3.76 -4.13
C VAL A 89 8.31 -3.16 -5.42
N PHE A 90 8.04 -1.85 -5.41
CA PHE A 90 7.49 -1.10 -6.54
C PHE A 90 8.54 -0.27 -7.31
N GLY A 91 9.83 -0.41 -7.00
CA GLY A 91 10.89 0.38 -7.66
C GLY A 91 11.39 -0.19 -9.00
N GLY A 92 10.87 -1.34 -9.43
CA GLY A 92 11.39 -2.06 -10.59
C GLY A 92 12.78 -2.65 -10.33
N THR A 93 13.72 -2.44 -11.26
CA THR A 93 15.13 -2.81 -11.13
C THR A 93 16.02 -1.69 -10.57
N THR A 94 15.43 -0.58 -10.12
CA THR A 94 16.17 0.61 -9.68
C THR A 94 17.19 0.32 -8.59
N ALA A 95 18.30 1.07 -8.62
CA ALA A 95 19.26 1.13 -7.53
C ALA A 95 18.81 2.04 -6.37
N SER A 96 17.71 2.78 -6.55
CA SER A 96 17.14 3.63 -5.51
C SER A 96 16.65 2.82 -4.32
N SER A 97 16.86 3.35 -3.11
CA SER A 97 16.39 2.73 -1.87
C SER A 97 14.88 2.93 -1.65
N ALA A 98 14.22 3.78 -2.44
CA ALA A 98 12.77 4.06 -2.39
C ALA A 98 12.17 4.09 -3.82
N ALA A 99 10.90 3.71 -3.94
CA ALA A 99 10.16 3.77 -5.20
C ALA A 99 9.61 5.18 -5.49
N TYR A 100 9.25 5.92 -4.45
CA TYR A 100 8.68 7.26 -4.51
C TYR A 100 9.39 8.21 -3.55
N ASP A 101 9.59 9.46 -3.97
CA ASP A 101 10.07 10.53 -3.08
C ASP A 101 8.95 11.04 -2.15
N ALA A 102 9.27 12.02 -1.30
CA ALA A 102 8.29 12.62 -0.38
C ALA A 102 7.20 13.46 -1.08
N ALA A 103 7.44 13.89 -2.33
CA ALA A 103 6.48 14.61 -3.15
C ALA A 103 5.55 13.67 -3.94
N GLY A 104 5.86 12.37 -4.01
CA GLY A 104 5.13 11.37 -4.78
C GLY A 104 5.68 11.13 -6.18
N ASN A 105 6.84 11.70 -6.53
CA ASN A 105 7.48 11.43 -7.82
C ASN A 105 8.07 10.03 -7.83
N TYR A 106 7.90 9.32 -8.94
CA TYR A 106 8.45 7.98 -9.11
C TYR A 106 9.97 8.04 -9.33
N LEU A 107 10.73 7.37 -8.47
CA LEU A 107 12.19 7.22 -8.51
C LEU A 107 12.63 5.85 -9.05
N GLY A 108 11.67 4.97 -9.34
CA GLY A 108 11.93 3.65 -9.89
C GLY A 108 12.14 3.64 -11.39
N ASP A 109 12.36 2.46 -11.94
CA ASP A 109 12.44 2.22 -13.37
C ASP A 109 11.33 1.26 -13.84
N THR A 110 11.22 1.05 -15.16
CA THR A 110 10.26 0.11 -15.76
C THR A 110 10.77 -1.33 -15.81
N GLY A 111 11.89 -1.62 -15.14
CA GLY A 111 12.53 -2.91 -15.16
C GLY A 111 11.72 -3.96 -14.41
N ALA A 112 11.51 -5.11 -15.05
CA ALA A 112 10.84 -6.26 -14.46
C ALA A 112 11.87 -7.22 -13.84
N VAL A 113 11.77 -7.47 -12.53
CA VAL A 113 12.55 -8.54 -11.90
C VAL A 113 11.93 -9.88 -12.26
N GLN A 114 12.64 -10.71 -13.00
CA GLN A 114 12.18 -12.07 -13.36
C GLN A 114 12.91 -13.11 -12.52
N ARG A 115 12.19 -14.15 -12.09
CA ARG A 115 12.73 -15.25 -11.32
C ARG A 115 12.38 -16.58 -11.99
N THR A 116 13.38 -17.41 -12.19
CA THR A 116 13.20 -18.76 -12.73
C THR A 116 12.58 -19.64 -11.66
N VAL A 117 11.48 -20.31 -12.01
CA VAL A 117 10.68 -21.14 -11.08
C VAL A 117 10.49 -22.57 -11.58
N GLY A 118 11.16 -22.93 -12.68
CA GLY A 118 11.18 -24.27 -13.25
C GLY A 118 11.98 -24.30 -14.53
N ASP A 119 11.96 -25.45 -15.21
CA ASP A 119 12.65 -25.64 -16.50
C ASP A 119 12.13 -24.64 -17.53
N ASN A 120 12.94 -23.64 -17.84
CA ASN A 120 12.65 -22.56 -18.80
C ASN A 120 11.40 -21.69 -18.49
N VAL A 121 10.87 -21.73 -17.27
CA VAL A 121 9.75 -20.86 -16.84
C VAL A 121 10.26 -19.73 -15.96
N LYS A 122 10.12 -18.50 -16.43
CA LYS A 122 10.42 -17.27 -15.69
C LYS A 122 9.13 -16.55 -15.31
N VAL A 123 8.99 -16.20 -14.04
CA VAL A 123 7.87 -15.42 -13.53
C VAL A 123 8.38 -14.05 -13.09
N GLN A 124 7.67 -13.00 -13.48
CA GLN A 124 7.97 -11.65 -13.00
C GLN A 124 7.55 -11.51 -11.53
N VAL A 125 8.50 -11.14 -10.69
CA VAL A 125 8.33 -10.86 -9.27
C VAL A 125 8.27 -9.35 -9.09
N GLY A 126 7.10 -8.84 -8.70
CA GLY A 126 6.86 -7.41 -8.52
C GLY A 126 6.25 -6.72 -9.75
N VAL A 127 5.82 -5.48 -9.53
CA VAL A 127 5.20 -4.61 -10.52
C VAL A 127 5.80 -3.21 -10.34
N PRO A 128 6.28 -2.56 -11.41
CA PRO A 128 6.76 -1.19 -11.33
C PRO A 128 5.68 -0.26 -10.75
N GLY A 129 6.10 0.72 -9.96
CA GLY A 129 5.21 1.69 -9.34
C GLY A 129 4.41 2.48 -10.37
N SER A 130 5.01 2.79 -11.52
CA SER A 130 4.32 3.42 -12.66
C SER A 130 3.11 2.63 -13.14
N ASP A 131 3.21 1.30 -13.12
CA ASP A 131 2.16 0.40 -13.59
C ASP A 131 1.12 0.16 -12.48
N ALA A 132 1.56 0.09 -11.22
CA ALA A 132 0.72 -0.13 -10.06
C ALA A 132 -0.12 1.09 -9.65
N PHE A 133 0.48 2.28 -9.69
CA PHE A 133 -0.11 3.52 -9.14
C PHE A 133 -0.35 4.60 -10.20
N GLY A 134 -0.07 4.32 -11.49
CA GLY A 134 -0.24 5.25 -12.59
C GLY A 134 0.91 6.23 -12.76
N THR A 135 0.79 7.12 -13.77
CA THR A 135 1.81 8.13 -14.10
C THR A 135 1.17 9.48 -14.38
N GLY A 136 1.92 10.56 -14.12
CA GLY A 136 1.48 11.92 -14.43
C GLY A 136 0.17 12.28 -13.71
N SER A 137 -0.81 12.82 -14.45
CA SER A 137 -2.09 13.27 -13.87
C SER A 137 -3.02 12.13 -13.44
N THR A 138 -2.82 10.89 -13.87
CA THR A 138 -3.62 9.75 -13.40
C THR A 138 -2.96 9.00 -12.26
N GLN A 139 -1.81 9.46 -11.79
CA GLN A 139 -1.11 8.86 -10.66
C GLN A 139 -1.94 9.02 -9.38
N LEU A 140 -2.07 7.96 -8.60
CA LEU A 140 -2.88 7.97 -7.38
C LEU A 140 -2.47 9.10 -6.42
N PHE A 141 -1.17 9.30 -6.22
CA PHE A 141 -0.68 10.30 -5.26
C PHE A 141 -0.88 11.74 -5.73
N THR A 142 -0.80 12.02 -7.04
CA THR A 142 -1.08 13.34 -7.58
C THR A 142 -2.58 13.63 -7.53
N VAL A 143 -3.42 12.64 -7.87
CA VAL A 143 -4.87 12.76 -7.75
C VAL A 143 -5.28 13.07 -6.32
N MET A 144 -4.71 12.37 -5.33
CA MET A 144 -5.00 12.66 -3.92
C MET A 144 -4.50 14.06 -3.48
N ALA A 145 -3.38 14.52 -4.02
CA ALA A 145 -2.90 15.88 -3.76
C ALA A 145 -3.83 16.94 -4.37
N ASP A 146 -4.32 16.70 -5.59
CA ASP A 146 -5.27 17.57 -6.28
C ASP A 146 -6.61 17.63 -5.53
N ILE A 147 -7.17 16.47 -5.12
CA ILE A 147 -8.40 16.40 -4.29
C ILE A 147 -8.25 17.26 -3.03
N SER A 148 -7.13 17.09 -2.34
CA SER A 148 -6.82 17.83 -1.10
C SER A 148 -6.71 19.33 -1.35
N ASN A 149 -6.14 19.76 -2.47
CA ASN A 149 -6.03 21.15 -2.85
C ASN A 149 -7.39 21.74 -3.28
N ASP A 150 -8.16 21.01 -4.06
CA ASP A 150 -9.41 21.47 -4.66
C ASP A 150 -10.54 21.51 -3.63
N LEU A 151 -10.53 20.63 -2.63
CA LEU A 151 -11.35 20.75 -1.42
C LEU A 151 -11.15 22.10 -0.71
N ARG A 152 -9.94 22.67 -0.75
CA ARG A 152 -9.61 23.94 -0.07
C ARG A 152 -9.84 25.17 -0.94
N THR A 153 -9.64 25.04 -2.25
CA THR A 153 -9.49 26.20 -3.15
C THR A 153 -10.50 26.24 -4.29
N ASN A 154 -10.93 25.09 -4.81
CA ASN A 154 -11.82 25.02 -5.95
C ASN A 154 -12.74 23.78 -5.91
N PRO A 155 -13.83 23.81 -5.13
CA PRO A 155 -14.75 22.67 -5.00
C PRO A 155 -15.39 22.21 -6.31
N SER A 156 -15.39 23.06 -7.35
CA SER A 156 -15.99 22.73 -8.65
C SER A 156 -15.17 21.72 -9.47
N ALA A 157 -13.87 21.60 -9.21
CA ALA A 157 -12.98 20.66 -9.90
C ALA A 157 -13.01 19.24 -9.29
N LEU A 158 -13.61 19.09 -8.10
CA LEU A 158 -13.62 17.83 -7.34
C LEU A 158 -14.27 16.66 -8.11
N SER A 159 -15.26 16.91 -8.96
CA SER A 159 -15.87 15.84 -9.77
C SER A 159 -14.86 15.20 -10.73
N GLY A 160 -14.04 16.01 -11.40
CA GLY A 160 -13.00 15.51 -12.31
C GLY A 160 -11.90 14.75 -11.56
N ASP A 161 -11.59 15.16 -10.34
CA ASP A 161 -10.63 14.43 -9.49
C ASP A 161 -11.16 13.08 -9.01
N LEU A 162 -12.46 12.98 -8.72
CA LEU A 162 -13.09 11.71 -8.34
C LEU A 162 -13.10 10.72 -9.51
N ASP A 163 -13.31 11.19 -10.74
CA ASP A 163 -13.20 10.34 -11.95
C ASP A 163 -11.76 9.83 -12.15
N ARG A 164 -10.77 10.70 -11.91
CA ARG A 164 -9.35 10.32 -11.94
C ARG A 164 -9.02 9.33 -10.82
N LEU A 165 -9.59 9.48 -9.64
CA LEU A 165 -9.42 8.55 -8.52
C LEU A 165 -10.00 7.17 -8.82
N ASP A 166 -11.17 7.12 -9.47
CA ASP A 166 -11.77 5.87 -9.91
C ASP A 166 -10.89 5.15 -10.94
N THR A 167 -10.33 5.91 -11.89
CA THR A 167 -9.37 5.40 -12.88
C THR A 167 -8.10 4.83 -12.20
N ALA A 168 -7.53 5.56 -11.25
CA ALA A 168 -6.36 5.12 -10.48
C ALA A 168 -6.67 3.86 -9.66
N THR A 169 -7.86 3.81 -9.04
CA THR A 169 -8.33 2.65 -8.27
C THR A 169 -8.55 1.43 -9.16
N THR A 170 -9.09 1.62 -10.36
CA THR A 170 -9.28 0.56 -11.36
C THR A 170 -7.95 0.00 -11.83
N THR A 171 -6.95 0.87 -12.06
CA THR A 171 -5.59 0.46 -12.40
C THR A 171 -4.97 -0.41 -11.30
N LEU A 172 -5.10 0.00 -10.04
CA LEU A 172 -4.59 -0.76 -8.89
C LEU A 172 -5.28 -2.13 -8.76
N LYS A 173 -6.60 -2.19 -8.94
CA LYS A 173 -7.38 -3.45 -8.94
C LYS A 173 -6.94 -4.38 -10.07
N PHE A 174 -6.70 -3.84 -11.26
CA PHE A 174 -6.18 -4.61 -12.39
C PHE A 174 -4.82 -5.23 -12.04
N VAL A 175 -3.89 -4.43 -11.52
CA VAL A 175 -2.58 -4.92 -11.09
C VAL A 175 -2.71 -5.98 -10.00
N GLN A 176 -3.57 -5.78 -9.00
CA GLN A 176 -3.84 -6.80 -7.97
C GLN A 176 -4.32 -8.13 -8.58
N SER A 177 -5.21 -8.07 -9.56
CA SER A 177 -5.69 -9.26 -10.28
C SER A 177 -4.56 -9.98 -11.02
N THR A 178 -3.69 -9.24 -11.73
CA THR A 178 -2.55 -9.84 -12.43
C THR A 178 -1.54 -10.50 -11.47
N VAL A 179 -1.30 -9.89 -10.30
CA VAL A 179 -0.47 -10.48 -9.25
C VAL A 179 -1.12 -11.74 -8.67
N GLY A 180 -2.45 -11.74 -8.49
CA GLY A 180 -3.20 -12.93 -8.07
C GLY A 180 -3.09 -14.08 -9.06
N ALA A 181 -3.15 -13.80 -10.37
CA ALA A 181 -2.94 -14.81 -11.41
C ALA A 181 -1.52 -15.40 -11.37
N ARG A 182 -0.50 -14.55 -11.19
CA ARG A 182 0.91 -15.00 -11.01
C ARG A 182 1.10 -15.82 -9.74
N TYR A 183 0.44 -15.45 -8.65
CA TYR A 183 0.44 -16.21 -7.40
C TYR A 183 -0.16 -17.61 -7.61
N ASN A 184 -1.32 -17.71 -8.25
CA ASN A 184 -1.95 -19.00 -8.56
C ASN A 184 -1.08 -19.86 -9.48
N GLN A 185 -0.39 -19.25 -10.45
CA GLN A 185 0.57 -19.95 -11.30
C GLN A 185 1.72 -20.51 -10.47
N LEU A 186 2.30 -19.71 -9.57
CA LEU A 186 3.40 -20.15 -8.70
C LEU A 186 2.99 -21.28 -7.76
N THR A 187 1.81 -21.20 -7.15
CA THR A 187 1.29 -22.25 -6.27
C THR A 187 1.11 -23.58 -7.02
N GLN A 188 0.56 -23.54 -8.24
CA GLN A 188 0.42 -24.74 -9.08
C GLN A 188 1.79 -25.33 -9.47
N MET A 189 2.75 -24.46 -9.82
CA MET A 189 4.11 -24.90 -10.14
C MET A 189 4.83 -25.49 -8.92
N GLN A 190 4.62 -24.92 -7.73
CA GLN A 190 5.15 -25.46 -6.49
C GLN A 190 4.61 -26.86 -6.21
N GLN A 191 3.30 -27.08 -6.40
CA GLN A 191 2.69 -28.40 -6.24
C GLN A 191 3.30 -29.42 -7.21
N LEU A 192 3.37 -29.07 -8.50
CA LEU A 192 3.97 -29.92 -9.52
C LEU A 192 5.43 -30.27 -9.21
N ALA A 193 6.21 -29.31 -8.71
CA ALA A 193 7.60 -29.52 -8.33
C ALA A 193 7.73 -30.47 -7.12
N SER A 194 6.81 -30.36 -6.15
CA SER A 194 6.72 -31.29 -5.02
C SER A 194 6.42 -32.71 -5.50
N ASP A 195 5.38 -32.88 -6.32
CA ASP A 195 4.98 -34.19 -6.85
C ASP A 195 6.10 -34.84 -7.66
N ARG A 196 6.85 -34.04 -8.44
CA ARG A 196 8.03 -34.52 -9.19
C ARG A 196 9.16 -34.94 -8.27
N THR A 197 9.37 -34.23 -7.15
CA THR A 197 10.39 -34.58 -6.15
C THR A 197 10.05 -35.90 -5.47
N ASP A 198 8.78 -36.10 -5.10
CA ASP A 198 8.31 -37.35 -4.49
C ASP A 198 8.45 -38.52 -5.46
N ALA A 199 8.07 -38.34 -6.73
CA ALA A 199 8.21 -39.35 -7.77
C ALA A 199 9.68 -39.76 -8.01
N LEU A 200 10.59 -38.78 -8.08
CA LEU A 200 12.03 -39.06 -8.25
C LEU A 200 12.62 -39.74 -7.02
N THR A 201 12.20 -39.36 -5.81
CA THR A 201 12.65 -40.00 -4.57
C THR A 201 12.19 -41.46 -4.50
N ALA A 202 10.93 -41.73 -4.88
CA ALA A 202 10.42 -43.09 -4.98
C ALA A 202 11.16 -43.92 -6.04
N GLN A 203 11.47 -43.33 -7.20
CA GLN A 203 12.27 -44.00 -8.24
C GLN A 203 13.69 -44.33 -7.77
N LEU A 204 14.32 -43.41 -7.02
CA LEU A 204 15.64 -43.63 -6.45
C LEU A 204 15.62 -44.78 -5.43
N SER A 205 14.67 -44.75 -4.48
CA SER A 205 14.43 -45.81 -3.49
C SER A 205 14.25 -47.17 -4.15
N ASN A 206 13.44 -47.26 -5.21
CA ASN A 206 13.24 -48.53 -5.93
C ASN A 206 14.52 -49.10 -6.57
N VAL A 207 15.53 -48.28 -6.86
CA VAL A 207 16.78 -48.71 -7.50
C VAL A 207 17.92 -48.88 -6.48
N GLU A 208 17.95 -48.06 -5.43
CA GLU A 208 19.01 -48.04 -4.42
C GLU A 208 18.71 -48.98 -3.23
N ASP A 209 17.43 -49.14 -2.87
CA ASP A 209 17.07 -49.87 -1.65
C ASP A 209 17.10 -51.39 -1.87
N ILE A 210 17.66 -52.09 -0.87
CA ILE A 210 17.67 -53.54 -0.84
C ILE A 210 16.30 -54.11 -0.46
N ASP A 211 15.92 -55.22 -1.08
CA ASP A 211 14.79 -56.04 -0.64
C ASP A 211 15.17 -56.73 0.68
N LEU A 212 14.82 -56.10 1.80
CA LEU A 212 15.15 -56.59 3.15
C LEU A 212 14.74 -58.06 3.37
N PRO A 213 13.50 -58.49 3.07
CA PRO A 213 13.14 -59.92 3.15
C PRO A 213 14.08 -60.83 2.37
N LYS A 214 14.35 -60.54 1.09
CA LYS A 214 15.23 -61.38 0.25
C LYS A 214 16.67 -61.37 0.78
N THR A 215 17.22 -60.20 1.06
CA THR A 215 18.60 -60.04 1.55
C THR A 215 18.80 -60.70 2.92
N ILE A 216 17.84 -60.62 3.84
CA ILE A 216 17.90 -61.33 5.13
C ILE A 216 17.91 -62.84 4.90
N THR A 217 17.06 -63.33 3.99
CA THR A 217 16.97 -64.76 3.69
C THR A 217 18.29 -65.27 3.09
N GLU A 218 18.83 -64.57 2.10
CA GLU A 218 20.13 -64.88 1.49
C GLU A 218 21.26 -64.83 2.52
N MET A 219 21.30 -63.81 3.37
CA MET A 219 22.27 -63.69 4.46
C MET A 219 22.18 -64.86 5.43
N GLN A 220 20.98 -65.26 5.86
CA GLN A 220 20.77 -66.39 6.77
C GLN A 220 21.21 -67.72 6.12
N LEU A 221 20.93 -67.88 4.83
CA LEU A 221 21.37 -69.04 4.04
C LEU A 221 22.91 -69.08 3.95
N GLN A 222 23.54 -67.93 3.71
CA GLN A 222 25.00 -67.78 3.69
C GLN A 222 25.63 -68.10 5.05
N GLN A 223 25.05 -67.61 6.16
CA GLN A 223 25.52 -67.92 7.52
C GLN A 223 25.41 -69.41 7.83
N THR A 224 24.29 -70.04 7.44
CA THR A 224 24.06 -71.46 7.64
C THR A 224 25.05 -72.30 6.83
N ALA A 225 25.27 -71.95 5.56
CA ALA A 225 26.25 -72.60 4.70
C ALA A 225 27.68 -72.44 5.23
N TYR A 226 28.03 -71.25 5.73
CA TYR A 226 29.33 -70.98 6.36
C TYR A 226 29.56 -71.83 7.61
N GLN A 227 28.57 -71.92 8.51
CA GLN A 227 28.64 -72.80 9.69
C GLN A 227 28.75 -74.28 9.30
N ALA A 228 28.00 -74.72 8.29
CA ALA A 228 28.10 -76.08 7.75
C ALA A 228 29.50 -76.36 7.20
N ALA A 229 30.07 -75.42 6.42
CA ALA A 229 31.43 -75.53 5.88
C ALA A 229 32.50 -75.57 6.99
N LEU A 230 32.38 -74.74 8.03
CA LEU A 230 33.26 -74.81 9.21
C LEU A 230 33.15 -76.16 9.92
N SER A 231 31.94 -76.70 10.08
CA SER A 231 31.72 -78.01 10.72
C SER A 231 32.27 -79.17 9.88
N ALA A 232 32.14 -79.10 8.54
CA ALA A 232 32.68 -80.08 7.62
C ALA A 232 34.21 -80.00 7.57
N GLY A 233 34.77 -78.78 7.51
CA GLY A 233 36.21 -78.54 7.60
C GLY A 233 36.79 -79.04 8.93
N ALA A 234 36.12 -78.79 10.05
CA ALA A 234 36.53 -79.31 11.35
C ALA A 234 36.52 -80.85 11.39
N LYS A 235 35.58 -81.52 10.72
CA LYS A 235 35.56 -82.99 10.58
C LYS A 235 36.67 -83.53 9.67
N VAL A 236 37.09 -82.76 8.65
CA VAL A 236 38.22 -83.13 7.77
C VAL A 236 39.57 -82.89 8.46
N VAL A 237 39.67 -81.86 9.30
CA VAL A 237 40.89 -81.49 10.03
C VAL A 237 41.05 -82.26 11.35
N GLN A 238 40.00 -82.93 11.85
CA GLN A 238 40.16 -83.93 12.90
C GLN A 238 40.93 -85.14 12.33
N PRO A 239 42.19 -85.40 12.75
CA PRO A 239 42.84 -86.65 12.40
C PRO A 239 42.06 -87.76 13.11
N SER A 240 41.44 -88.68 12.38
CA SER A 240 40.95 -89.91 12.98
C SER A 240 42.16 -90.67 13.52
N LEU A 241 42.35 -90.61 14.84
CA LEU A 241 43.29 -91.43 15.63
C LEU A 241 43.16 -92.94 15.36
N VAL A 242 42.12 -93.38 14.65
CA VAL A 242 41.90 -94.77 14.22
C VAL A 242 42.72 -95.15 12.97
N ASP A 243 43.25 -94.18 12.20
CA ASP A 243 44.08 -94.44 11.01
C ASP A 243 45.59 -94.46 11.33
N PHE A 244 45.99 -94.19 12.58
CA PHE A 244 47.39 -94.24 13.03
C PHE A 244 47.74 -95.50 13.85
N LEU A 245 46.77 -96.39 14.11
CA LEU A 245 47.01 -97.66 14.80
C LEU A 245 46.65 -98.86 13.90
N ARG A 246 47.39 -98.97 12.79
CA ARG A 246 47.77 -100.26 12.22
C ARG A 246 49.23 -100.54 12.56
#